data_AF-A0A927XQC4-F1
#
_entry.id   AF-A0A927XQC4-F1
#
_cell.length_a   1.000
_cell.length_b   1.000
_cell.length_c   1.000
_cell.angle_alpha   90.00
_cell.angle_beta   90.00
_cell.angle_gamma   90.00
#
_symmetry.space_group_name_H-M   'P 1'
#
loop_
_entity.id
_entity.type
_entity.pdbx_description
1 polymer ?
#
loop_
_entity_poly.entity_id
_entity_poly.type
_entity_poly.pdbx_seq_one_letter_code
_entity_poly.pdbx_strand_id
1 'polypeptide(L)'
;MRKLIYPLIVLLAVAFILFWPLTESAPSQNISLDQVSVTPIPTPSPTPSPTPTPSPTPTPTPTPTPTPTPTPMMVTFDALYSGISDTENSMEVRRLQYRLMELGYFFGETDGKYGAETEEAIRFFQAVNGLEVTGHADQYTLMHVYSEEAVLDPTPTKRPVQKGDKSEEVKALQQLLIRYGFLDASADGSFGEKTEMGVKEAETYYKIYTDKKWASNPTPTPAPTKAWITPTPTPVVTPVLTANETLLPSQTPFMPTPTPSLRPAPTATAWIATGIPNDDLVSWLSGGEFDPYQGDVKNGDKNEEAWRLQRRLVTLGYLRKADGHFGNNTERALKYFQFKNGLPETGVADSTTMRKLCADSAVVSDTIVTRYKIRISTAKQRVYVYEWDGRDFDKCIKEMKCSTGLDATPTPKGTFWNTAPLKEWWYFDEFDCWAKYAWCIDGGIFFHSVIFSKQDERTLRQGSVTALGKKASHGCVRLTVDNAKWIFTNCPAGTPVIVE
;
A
#
# COMPACT_ATOMS: atom_id res chain seq x y z
N MET A 1 -28.36 21.17 45.47
CA MET A 1 -29.07 21.80 44.33
C MET A 1 -28.10 22.00 43.17
N ARG A 2 -28.17 21.13 42.16
CA ARG A 2 -27.83 21.38 40.75
C ARG A 2 -28.34 20.15 39.98
N LYS A 3 -29.24 20.37 39.02
CA LYS A 3 -29.93 19.38 38.19
C LYS A 3 -29.21 19.22 36.84
N LEU A 4 -29.72 18.24 36.07
CA LEU A 4 -29.59 17.96 34.62
C LEU A 4 -28.48 16.94 34.25
N ILE A 5 -28.64 15.92 33.39
CA ILE A 5 -29.71 15.35 32.53
C ILE A 5 -29.21 13.91 32.18
N TYR A 6 -30.10 12.91 32.17
CA TYR A 6 -29.88 11.61 31.50
C TYR A 6 -30.92 11.46 30.37
N PRO A 7 -30.56 11.01 29.15
CA PRO A 7 -31.56 10.60 28.19
C PRO A 7 -31.89 9.11 28.34
N LEU A 8 -33.20 8.89 28.31
CA LEU A 8 -33.96 7.65 28.23
C LEU A 8 -33.73 6.98 26.87
N ILE A 9 -33.34 5.69 26.83
CA ILE A 9 -33.44 4.86 25.62
C ILE A 9 -34.44 3.73 25.89
N VAL A 10 -35.47 3.71 25.04
CA VAL A 10 -36.59 2.79 25.02
C VAL A 10 -36.15 1.42 24.51
N LEU A 11 -36.49 0.37 25.24
CA LEU A 11 -36.29 -1.03 24.90
C LEU A 11 -37.66 -1.61 24.53
N LEU A 12 -37.84 -2.05 23.27
CA LEU A 12 -38.99 -2.83 22.82
C LEU A 12 -38.53 -3.91 21.85
N ALA A 13 -38.54 -5.17 22.32
CA ALA A 13 -38.85 -6.33 21.50
C ALA A 13 -39.16 -7.51 22.44
N VAL A 14 -40.43 -7.92 22.48
CA VAL A 14 -40.90 -9.14 23.16
C VAL A 14 -41.52 -10.06 22.11
N ALA A 15 -41.03 -11.30 22.15
CA ALA A 15 -41.65 -12.59 21.84
C ALA A 15 -42.12 -12.90 20.41
N PHE A 16 -41.62 -14.03 19.89
CA PHE A 16 -42.49 -15.20 19.71
C PHE A 16 -41.75 -16.49 20.09
N ILE A 17 -42.34 -17.21 21.04
CA ILE A 17 -42.00 -18.56 21.50
C ILE A 17 -42.65 -19.59 20.55
N LEU A 18 -42.08 -20.80 20.48
CA LEU A 18 -42.73 -22.14 20.45
C LEU A 18 -41.75 -23.10 19.74
N PHE A 19 -41.43 -24.34 20.13
CA PHE A 19 -41.69 -25.24 21.26
C PHE A 19 -40.82 -26.49 20.91
N TRP A 20 -39.80 -26.87 21.70
CA TRP A 20 -39.66 -28.16 22.44
C TRP A 20 -39.53 -29.46 21.58
N PRO A 21 -38.81 -30.55 21.96
CA PRO A 21 -37.47 -30.73 22.58
C PRO A 21 -36.71 -32.05 22.13
N LEU A 22 -35.63 -32.44 22.87
CA LEU A 22 -35.11 -33.81 23.19
C LEU A 22 -34.55 -34.68 22.01
N THR A 23 -33.48 -35.49 22.09
CA THR A 23 -32.36 -35.81 23.00
C THR A 23 -31.43 -36.79 22.23
N GLU A 24 -30.15 -36.89 22.63
CA GLU A 24 -29.25 -38.08 22.73
C GLU A 24 -29.59 -39.38 21.94
N SER A 25 -28.69 -40.22 21.43
CA SER A 25 -27.22 -40.40 21.51
C SER A 25 -26.81 -41.63 20.67
N ALA A 26 -25.57 -41.61 20.13
CA ALA A 26 -24.62 -42.74 20.01
C ALA A 26 -24.93 -43.93 19.03
N PRO A 27 -23.98 -44.88 18.78
CA PRO A 27 -23.38 -45.05 17.44
C PRO A 27 -23.37 -46.50 16.88
N SER A 28 -22.94 -46.62 15.62
CA SER A 28 -22.22 -47.75 14.98
C SER A 28 -22.72 -49.19 15.14
N GLN A 29 -23.13 -49.79 14.00
CA GLN A 29 -22.99 -51.23 13.73
C GLN A 29 -22.50 -51.43 12.29
N ASN A 30 -21.33 -52.05 12.15
CA ASN A 30 -20.80 -52.63 10.92
C ASN A 30 -21.56 -53.93 10.62
N ILE A 31 -22.15 -54.05 9.42
CA ILE A 31 -22.45 -55.36 8.82
C ILE A 31 -22.01 -55.30 7.35
N SER A 32 -21.05 -56.16 7.02
CA SER A 32 -20.63 -56.52 5.67
C SER A 32 -21.48 -57.69 5.21
N LEU A 33 -22.09 -57.61 4.03
CA LEU A 33 -22.62 -58.76 3.29
C LEU A 33 -22.64 -58.44 1.79
N ASP A 34 -22.16 -59.42 1.04
CA ASP A 34 -21.89 -59.44 -0.38
C ASP A 34 -23.09 -59.21 -1.31
N GLN A 35 -22.76 -58.63 -2.47
CA GLN A 35 -23.33 -58.90 -3.81
C GLN A 35 -24.86 -58.87 -3.99
N VAL A 36 -25.38 -57.70 -4.39
CA VAL A 36 -26.59 -57.62 -5.23
C VAL A 36 -26.33 -56.66 -6.40
N SER A 37 -26.37 -57.20 -7.61
CA SER A 37 -26.28 -56.48 -8.88
C SER A 37 -27.50 -55.57 -9.05
N VAL A 38 -27.29 -54.25 -9.12
CA VAL A 38 -28.34 -53.26 -9.40
C VAL A 38 -28.11 -52.65 -10.78
N THR A 39 -29.04 -52.89 -11.68
CA THR A 39 -29.13 -52.33 -13.03
C THR A 39 -29.27 -50.79 -12.97
N PRO A 40 -28.55 -50.00 -13.79
CA PRO A 40 -28.73 -48.55 -13.79
C PRO A 40 -30.13 -48.17 -14.31
N ILE A 41 -30.85 -47.39 -13.51
CA ILE A 41 -32.11 -46.72 -13.88
C ILE A 41 -31.79 -45.63 -14.93
N PRO A 42 -32.53 -45.55 -16.06
CA PRO A 42 -32.32 -44.48 -17.02
C PRO A 42 -32.75 -43.12 -16.45
N THR A 43 -31.84 -42.15 -16.52
CA THR A 43 -32.05 -40.74 -16.20
C THR A 43 -33.14 -40.14 -17.10
N PRO A 44 -34.13 -39.40 -16.58
CA PRO A 44 -35.10 -38.71 -17.41
C PRO A 44 -34.43 -37.60 -18.25
N SER A 45 -34.74 -37.61 -19.54
CA SER A 45 -34.30 -36.64 -20.55
C SER A 45 -34.88 -35.23 -20.25
N PRO A 46 -34.11 -34.13 -20.42
CA PRO A 46 -34.62 -32.79 -20.20
C PRO A 46 -35.67 -32.40 -21.26
N THR A 47 -36.81 -31.93 -20.79
CA THR A 47 -37.89 -31.31 -21.57
C THR A 47 -37.37 -30.12 -22.38
N PRO A 48 -37.71 -29.98 -23.68
CA PRO A 48 -37.31 -28.82 -24.47
C PRO A 48 -37.95 -27.53 -23.94
N SER A 49 -37.10 -26.52 -23.72
CA SER A 49 -37.49 -25.16 -23.35
C SER A 49 -38.21 -24.46 -24.51
N PRO A 50 -39.28 -23.67 -24.26
CA PRO A 50 -40.02 -22.99 -25.32
C PRO A 50 -39.14 -21.98 -26.08
N THR A 51 -39.24 -22.02 -27.40
CA THR A 51 -38.60 -21.11 -28.35
C THR A 51 -39.01 -19.66 -28.08
N PRO A 52 -38.07 -18.70 -27.95
CA PRO A 52 -38.42 -17.29 -27.81
C PRO A 52 -39.05 -16.75 -29.10
N THR A 53 -40.20 -16.10 -28.94
CA THR A 53 -40.87 -15.31 -29.98
C THR A 53 -39.94 -14.20 -30.49
N PRO A 54 -39.81 -13.97 -31.81
CA PRO A 54 -38.97 -12.91 -32.35
C PRO A 54 -39.49 -11.53 -31.90
N SER A 55 -38.58 -10.75 -31.31
CA SER A 55 -38.78 -9.35 -30.94
C SER A 55 -38.92 -8.48 -32.21
N PRO A 56 -39.83 -7.47 -32.24
CA PRO A 56 -40.00 -6.62 -33.40
C PRO A 56 -38.71 -5.86 -33.77
N THR A 57 -38.39 -5.88 -35.06
CA THR A 57 -37.29 -5.14 -35.68
C THR A 57 -37.37 -3.65 -35.33
N PRO A 58 -36.29 -3.02 -34.80
CA PRO A 58 -36.27 -1.59 -34.58
C PRO A 58 -36.31 -0.84 -35.92
N THR A 59 -37.25 0.10 -36.01
CA THR A 59 -37.32 1.11 -37.09
C THR A 59 -35.98 1.87 -37.18
N PRO A 60 -35.42 2.10 -38.38
CA PRO A 60 -34.19 2.86 -38.52
C PRO A 60 -34.38 4.30 -38.02
N THR A 61 -33.69 4.64 -36.95
CA THR A 61 -33.54 6.01 -36.46
C THR A 61 -32.81 6.84 -37.52
N PRO A 62 -33.28 8.06 -37.88
CA PRO A 62 -32.61 8.91 -38.85
C PRO A 62 -31.17 9.17 -38.41
N THR A 63 -30.25 9.00 -39.37
CA THR A 63 -28.83 9.30 -39.22
C THR A 63 -28.65 10.74 -38.71
N PRO A 64 -27.92 10.97 -37.60
CA PRO A 64 -27.64 12.33 -37.15
C PRO A 64 -26.85 13.05 -38.26
N THR A 65 -27.35 14.21 -38.67
CA THR A 65 -26.62 15.15 -39.52
C THR A 65 -25.25 15.42 -38.88
N PRO A 66 -24.14 15.31 -39.61
CA PRO A 66 -22.82 15.62 -39.05
C PRO A 66 -22.85 17.06 -38.53
N THR A 67 -22.60 17.20 -37.23
CA THR A 67 -22.34 18.49 -36.59
C THR A 67 -21.05 19.02 -37.20
N PRO A 68 -20.96 20.29 -37.62
CA PRO A 68 -19.74 20.84 -38.19
C PRO A 68 -18.59 20.65 -37.18
N THR A 69 -17.54 19.97 -37.62
CA THR A 69 -16.26 19.87 -36.91
C THR A 69 -15.80 21.29 -36.54
N PRO A 70 -15.52 21.60 -35.26
CA PRO A 70 -14.95 22.89 -34.90
C PRO A 70 -13.62 23.03 -35.64
N THR A 71 -13.48 24.10 -36.42
CA THR A 71 -12.23 24.45 -37.07
C THR A 71 -11.12 24.54 -36.00
N PRO A 72 -9.99 23.84 -36.13
CA PRO A 72 -8.88 24.00 -35.21
C PRO A 72 -8.48 25.48 -35.19
N MET A 73 -8.58 26.11 -34.02
CA MET A 73 -8.08 27.47 -33.84
C MET A 73 -6.56 27.42 -34.03
N MET A 74 -6.07 27.93 -35.15
CA MET A 74 -4.63 28.09 -35.37
C MET A 74 -4.08 28.99 -34.26
N VAL A 75 -3.20 28.43 -33.42
CA VAL A 75 -2.35 29.23 -32.54
C VAL A 75 -1.45 30.05 -33.44
N THR A 76 -1.53 31.38 -33.34
CA THR A 76 -0.65 32.29 -34.07
C THR A 76 0.80 31.99 -33.73
N PHE A 77 1.59 31.79 -34.78
CA PHE A 77 2.96 31.26 -34.82
C PHE A 77 4.00 32.02 -33.97
N ASP A 78 3.65 33.16 -33.36
CA ASP A 78 4.55 34.00 -32.55
C ASP A 78 4.80 33.45 -31.13
N ALA A 79 3.98 32.51 -30.63
CA ALA A 79 4.16 31.93 -29.28
C ALA A 79 5.17 30.75 -29.22
N LEU A 80 5.74 30.34 -30.35
CA LEU A 80 6.52 29.10 -30.51
C LEU A 80 8.04 29.27 -30.34
N TYR A 81 8.55 30.47 -30.05
CA TYR A 81 9.99 30.77 -30.03
C TYR A 81 10.71 30.58 -28.68
N SER A 82 10.02 30.11 -27.66
CA SER A 82 10.63 29.59 -26.44
C SER A 82 9.82 28.38 -26.03
N GLY A 83 10.41 27.19 -26.13
CA GLY A 83 9.75 25.94 -25.70
C GLY A 83 8.99 26.16 -24.40
N ILE A 84 7.77 25.62 -24.32
CA ILE A 84 6.88 25.84 -23.18
C ILE A 84 7.50 25.18 -21.96
N SER A 85 8.29 25.93 -21.21
CA SER A 85 8.83 25.56 -19.91
C SER A 85 8.55 26.68 -18.93
N ASP A 86 7.97 26.32 -17.79
CA ASP A 86 7.94 27.07 -16.54
C ASP A 86 7.22 28.43 -16.52
N THR A 87 5.98 28.47 -17.01
CA THR A 87 5.05 29.56 -16.61
C THR A 87 3.83 28.94 -15.93
N GLU A 88 3.67 29.22 -14.63
CA GLU A 88 2.46 28.85 -13.88
C GLU A 88 1.21 29.42 -14.57
N ASN A 89 0.18 28.60 -14.75
CA ASN A 89 -1.08 28.95 -15.42
C ASN A 89 -0.95 29.39 -16.88
N SER A 90 -0.04 28.77 -17.65
CA SER A 90 0.09 29.05 -19.07
C SER A 90 -1.12 28.53 -19.86
N MET A 91 -1.76 29.43 -20.62
CA MET A 91 -2.84 29.06 -21.55
C MET A 91 -2.37 28.04 -22.59
N GLU A 92 -1.08 28.05 -22.93
CA GLU A 92 -0.51 27.14 -23.94
C GLU A 92 -0.30 25.74 -23.38
N VAL A 93 0.11 25.63 -22.12
CA VAL A 93 0.12 24.35 -21.42
C VAL A 93 -1.30 23.81 -21.28
N ARG A 94 -2.27 24.69 -20.97
CA ARG A 94 -3.67 24.30 -20.86
C ARG A 94 -4.25 23.77 -22.18
N ARG A 95 -3.90 24.41 -23.30
CA ARG A 95 -4.26 23.94 -24.65
C ARG A 95 -3.59 22.61 -24.99
N LEU A 96 -2.32 22.45 -24.63
CA LEU A 96 -1.58 21.20 -24.83
C LEU A 96 -2.20 20.05 -24.04
N GLN A 97 -2.44 20.26 -22.74
CA GLN A 97 -3.11 19.30 -21.87
C GLN A 97 -4.51 18.95 -22.41
N TYR A 98 -5.29 19.94 -22.86
CA TYR A 98 -6.59 19.71 -23.47
C TYR A 98 -6.48 18.87 -24.75
N ARG A 99 -5.49 19.18 -25.61
CA ARG A 99 -5.27 18.45 -26.85
C ARG A 99 -4.84 17.01 -26.60
N LEU A 100 -3.90 16.80 -25.67
CA LEU A 100 -3.49 15.45 -25.26
C LEU A 100 -4.66 14.68 -24.63
N MET A 101 -5.58 15.36 -23.96
CA MET A 101 -6.82 14.76 -23.45
C MET A 101 -7.79 14.36 -24.57
N GLU A 102 -7.95 15.19 -25.61
CA GLU A 102 -8.73 14.81 -26.81
C GLU A 102 -8.13 13.59 -27.52
N LEU A 103 -6.80 13.48 -27.51
CA LEU A 103 -6.07 12.38 -28.13
C LEU A 103 -6.00 11.11 -27.26
N GLY A 104 -6.47 11.18 -26.01
CA GLY A 104 -6.51 10.05 -25.08
C GLY A 104 -5.24 9.85 -24.24
N TYR A 105 -4.27 10.77 -24.28
CA TYR A 105 -2.99 10.66 -23.57
C TYR A 105 -2.94 11.40 -22.22
N PHE A 106 -3.85 12.35 -21.97
CA PHE A 106 -3.86 13.16 -20.74
C PHE A 106 -5.24 13.10 -20.06
N PHE A 107 -5.26 12.98 -18.73
CA PHE A 107 -6.51 12.79 -17.97
C PHE A 107 -6.60 13.61 -16.67
N GLY A 108 -5.59 14.46 -16.41
CA GLY A 108 -5.55 15.38 -15.28
C GLY A 108 -6.41 16.62 -15.51
N GLU A 109 -6.40 17.55 -14.54
CA GLU A 109 -6.98 18.86 -14.78
C GLU A 109 -6.14 19.61 -15.81
N THR A 110 -6.78 20.25 -16.79
CA THR A 110 -6.09 21.21 -17.65
C THR A 110 -5.86 22.48 -16.83
N ASP A 111 -4.89 22.47 -15.93
CA ASP A 111 -4.60 23.54 -14.98
C ASP A 111 -3.59 24.56 -15.52
N GLY A 112 -2.98 24.26 -16.69
CA GLY A 112 -1.96 25.10 -17.30
C GLY A 112 -0.59 24.99 -16.63
N LYS A 113 -0.36 23.95 -15.80
CA LYS A 113 0.94 23.65 -15.20
C LYS A 113 1.62 22.50 -15.92
N TYR A 114 2.84 22.73 -16.36
CA TYR A 114 3.63 21.70 -17.01
C TYR A 114 4.28 20.80 -15.95
N GLY A 115 3.45 19.98 -15.29
CA GLY A 115 3.88 19.05 -14.24
C GLY A 115 4.19 17.65 -14.78
N ALA A 116 4.51 16.73 -13.86
CA ALA A 116 4.84 15.34 -14.17
C ALA A 116 3.77 14.64 -15.03
N GLU A 117 2.49 14.90 -14.75
CA GLU A 117 1.36 14.35 -15.51
C GLU A 117 1.36 14.80 -16.98
N THR A 118 1.74 16.06 -17.24
CA THR A 118 1.82 16.60 -18.61
C THR A 118 3.03 16.03 -19.34
N GLU A 119 4.17 15.95 -18.65
CA GLU A 119 5.40 15.35 -19.20
C GLU A 119 5.17 13.89 -19.61
N GLU A 120 4.48 13.11 -18.76
CA GLU A 120 4.20 11.69 -19.01
C GLU A 120 3.25 11.50 -20.20
N ALA A 121 2.15 12.25 -20.25
CA ALA A 121 1.24 12.23 -21.41
C ALA A 121 1.98 12.49 -22.73
N ILE A 122 2.98 13.38 -22.70
CA ILE A 122 3.79 13.70 -23.86
C ILE A 122 4.74 12.56 -24.22
N ARG A 123 5.34 11.90 -23.23
CA ARG A 123 6.17 10.69 -23.48
C ARG A 123 5.37 9.60 -24.16
N PHE A 124 4.15 9.35 -23.71
CA PHE A 124 3.25 8.37 -24.34
C PHE A 124 2.88 8.77 -25.77
N PHE A 125 2.45 10.02 -25.96
CA PHE A 125 2.16 10.55 -27.29
C PHE A 125 3.36 10.37 -28.24
N GLN A 126 4.57 10.73 -27.79
CA GLN A 126 5.80 10.59 -28.55
C GLN A 126 6.07 9.14 -28.94
N ALA A 127 5.94 8.20 -27.99
CA ALA A 127 6.17 6.78 -28.25
C ALA A 127 5.21 6.22 -29.31
N VAL A 128 3.92 6.52 -29.22
CA VAL A 128 2.91 6.03 -30.17
C VAL A 128 3.07 6.66 -31.55
N ASN A 129 3.47 7.93 -31.61
CA ASN A 129 3.65 8.66 -32.87
C ASN A 129 5.07 8.49 -33.47
N GLY A 130 5.88 7.56 -32.93
CA GLY A 130 7.22 7.26 -33.46
C GLY A 130 8.22 8.40 -33.31
N LEU A 131 8.04 9.25 -32.31
CA LEU A 131 8.90 10.38 -31.98
C LEU A 131 9.95 9.98 -30.93
N GLU A 132 10.99 10.81 -30.79
CA GLU A 132 11.94 10.67 -29.69
C GLU A 132 11.24 10.94 -28.34
N VAL A 133 11.34 9.99 -27.40
CA VAL A 133 10.62 10.03 -26.12
C VAL A 133 11.36 10.89 -25.11
N THR A 134 11.23 12.20 -25.24
CA THR A 134 11.91 13.20 -24.39
C THR A 134 11.05 13.67 -23.22
N GLY A 135 9.72 13.54 -23.30
CA GLY A 135 8.74 14.13 -22.37
C GLY A 135 8.58 15.65 -22.48
N HIS A 136 9.37 16.28 -23.36
CA HIS A 136 9.31 17.69 -23.62
C HIS A 136 8.45 17.95 -24.86
N ALA A 137 7.49 18.86 -24.77
CA ALA A 137 6.71 19.36 -25.90
C ALA A 137 7.58 20.31 -26.75
N ASP A 138 8.63 19.78 -27.35
CA ASP A 138 9.43 20.54 -28.32
C ASP A 138 8.59 20.86 -29.57
N GLN A 139 9.14 21.70 -30.45
CA GLN A 139 8.44 22.12 -31.65
C GLN A 139 7.99 20.95 -32.52
N TYR A 140 8.80 19.88 -32.59
CA TYR A 140 8.47 18.72 -33.39
C TYR A 140 7.30 17.94 -32.78
N THR A 141 7.35 17.70 -31.47
CA THR A 141 6.28 17.06 -30.69
C THR A 141 4.98 17.85 -30.77
N LEU A 142 5.02 19.18 -30.58
CA LEU A 142 3.84 20.03 -30.68
C LEU A 142 3.23 20.01 -32.09
N MET A 143 4.06 20.01 -33.14
CA MET A 143 3.59 19.90 -34.51
C MET A 143 2.82 18.58 -34.74
N HIS A 144 3.28 17.48 -34.15
CA HIS A 144 2.57 16.21 -34.18
C HIS A 144 1.31 16.20 -33.32
N VAL A 145 1.34 16.72 -32.09
CA VAL A 145 0.17 16.79 -31.18
C VAL A 145 -1.00 17.56 -31.79
N TYR A 146 -0.70 18.66 -32.50
CA TYR A 146 -1.72 19.49 -33.14
C TYR A 146 -1.98 19.14 -34.62
N SER A 147 -1.31 18.13 -35.16
CA SER A 147 -1.56 17.63 -36.51
C SER A 147 -2.92 16.92 -36.59
N GLU A 148 -3.52 16.92 -37.78
CA GLU A 148 -4.66 16.03 -38.10
C GLU A 148 -4.24 14.56 -38.19
N GLU A 149 -2.95 14.30 -38.39
CA GLU A 149 -2.36 12.95 -38.43
C GLU A 149 -1.96 12.43 -37.05
N ALA A 150 -2.23 13.20 -35.98
CA ALA A 150 -1.95 12.79 -34.61
C ALA A 150 -2.63 11.44 -34.30
N VAL A 151 -1.83 10.43 -34.00
CA VAL A 151 -2.33 9.09 -33.71
C VAL A 151 -2.98 9.11 -32.34
N LEU A 152 -4.29 8.83 -32.30
CA LEU A 152 -5.02 8.59 -31.05
C LEU A 152 -4.35 7.44 -30.30
N ASP A 153 -4.37 7.51 -28.96
CA ASP A 153 -3.90 6.38 -28.17
C ASP A 153 -4.63 5.08 -28.63
N PRO A 154 -3.92 4.05 -29.15
CA PRO A 154 -4.51 2.81 -29.64
C PRO A 154 -5.14 1.98 -28.52
N THR A 155 -4.76 2.26 -27.29
CA THR A 155 -5.35 1.76 -26.07
C THR A 155 -5.67 2.97 -25.20
N PRO A 156 -6.76 3.72 -25.47
CA PRO A 156 -7.17 4.87 -24.66
C PRO A 156 -7.71 4.42 -23.29
N THR A 157 -7.15 3.34 -22.75
CA THR A 157 -7.64 2.56 -21.65
C THR A 157 -7.24 3.23 -20.36
N LYS A 158 -8.14 4.12 -19.93
CA LYS A 158 -8.40 4.48 -18.53
C LYS A 158 -7.19 5.06 -17.82
N ARG A 159 -7.25 6.37 -17.57
CA ARG A 159 -6.30 7.10 -16.72
C ARG A 159 -5.76 6.23 -15.56
N PRO A 160 -4.44 6.23 -15.31
CA PRO A 160 -3.87 5.49 -14.19
C PRO A 160 -4.65 5.76 -12.91
N VAL A 161 -4.80 4.73 -12.08
CA VAL A 161 -5.46 4.89 -10.80
C VAL A 161 -4.67 5.87 -9.93
N GLN A 162 -5.35 6.84 -9.36
CA GLN A 162 -4.72 7.91 -8.57
C GLN A 162 -5.53 8.24 -7.33
N LYS A 163 -4.98 9.10 -6.49
CA LYS A 163 -5.61 9.51 -5.23
C LYS A 163 -7.05 9.99 -5.44
N GLY A 164 -7.96 9.43 -4.67
CA GLY A 164 -9.41 9.68 -4.76
C GLY A 164 -10.18 8.62 -5.55
N ASP A 165 -9.49 7.79 -6.34
CA ASP A 165 -10.15 6.74 -7.11
C ASP A 165 -10.62 5.58 -6.23
N LYS A 166 -11.71 4.94 -6.65
CA LYS A 166 -12.22 3.71 -6.04
C LYS A 166 -12.57 2.69 -7.11
N SER A 167 -11.85 1.57 -7.16
CA SER A 167 -12.08 0.53 -8.16
C SER A 167 -11.45 -0.82 -7.79
N GLU A 168 -11.78 -1.87 -8.52
CA GLU A 168 -11.10 -3.18 -8.38
C GLU A 168 -9.65 -3.12 -8.87
N GLU A 169 -9.31 -2.23 -9.80
CA GLU A 169 -7.91 -2.01 -10.20
C GLU A 169 -7.08 -1.39 -9.08
N VAL A 170 -7.63 -0.41 -8.34
CA VAL A 170 -6.98 0.11 -7.12
C VAL A 170 -6.74 -1.04 -6.13
N LYS A 171 -7.72 -1.92 -5.97
CA LYS A 171 -7.63 -3.05 -5.04
C LYS A 171 -6.54 -4.04 -5.49
N ALA A 172 -6.45 -4.33 -6.79
CA ALA A 172 -5.41 -5.19 -7.35
C ALA A 172 -4.00 -4.59 -7.15
N LEU A 173 -3.85 -3.28 -7.39
CA LEU A 173 -2.61 -2.57 -7.09
C LEU A 173 -2.26 -2.63 -5.60
N GLN A 174 -3.21 -2.34 -4.72
CA GLN A 174 -3.01 -2.43 -3.27
C GLN A 174 -2.57 -3.84 -2.87
N GLN A 175 -3.15 -4.89 -3.45
CA GLN A 175 -2.73 -6.28 -3.20
C GLN A 175 -1.26 -6.52 -3.61
N LEU A 176 -0.81 -6.00 -4.75
CA LEU A 176 0.60 -6.07 -5.17
C LEU A 176 1.51 -5.32 -4.20
N LEU A 177 1.16 -4.09 -3.84
CA LEU A 177 1.94 -3.27 -2.90
C LEU A 177 2.03 -3.93 -1.52
N ILE A 178 0.92 -4.48 -1.00
CA ILE A 178 0.89 -5.23 0.26
C ILE A 178 1.77 -6.49 0.17
N ARG A 179 1.66 -7.23 -0.94
CA ARG A 179 2.43 -8.46 -1.18
C ARG A 179 3.94 -8.23 -1.13
N TYR A 180 4.40 -7.09 -1.67
CA TYR A 180 5.81 -6.73 -1.70
C TYR A 180 6.23 -5.79 -0.56
N GLY A 181 5.35 -5.52 0.41
CA GLY A 181 5.66 -4.74 1.60
C GLY A 181 5.70 -3.23 1.42
N PHE A 182 5.26 -2.70 0.28
CA PHE A 182 5.18 -1.26 0.00
C PHE A 182 3.96 -0.59 0.64
N LEU A 183 2.92 -1.35 1.00
CA LEU A 183 1.69 -0.81 1.58
C LEU A 183 1.33 -1.42 2.94
N ASP A 184 1.20 -0.55 3.96
CA ASP A 184 0.72 -0.89 5.31
C ASP A 184 -0.75 -0.47 5.50
N ALA A 185 -1.62 -1.14 4.75
CA ALA A 185 -3.08 -0.96 4.78
C ALA A 185 -3.79 -2.21 4.24
N SER A 186 -5.10 -2.30 4.43
CA SER A 186 -5.94 -3.28 3.74
C SER A 186 -6.16 -2.87 2.28
N ALA A 187 -6.30 -3.85 1.39
CA ALA A 187 -6.75 -3.62 0.02
C ALA A 187 -8.28 -3.39 0.00
N ASP A 188 -8.69 -2.13 0.18
CA ASP A 188 -10.08 -1.69 0.23
C ASP A 188 -10.60 -1.14 -1.11
N GLY A 189 -9.75 -1.10 -2.13
CA GLY A 189 -10.04 -0.56 -3.45
C GLY A 189 -10.16 0.95 -3.49
N SER A 190 -9.78 1.68 -2.43
CA SER A 190 -9.85 3.14 -2.35
C SER A 190 -8.44 3.73 -2.31
N PHE A 191 -8.09 4.55 -3.30
CA PHE A 191 -6.75 5.10 -3.44
C PHE A 191 -6.60 6.32 -2.52
N GLY A 192 -6.19 6.08 -1.28
CA GLY A 192 -5.89 7.12 -0.29
C GLY A 192 -4.41 7.49 -0.22
N GLU A 193 -4.08 8.35 0.75
CA GLU A 193 -2.70 8.79 1.03
C GLU A 193 -1.73 7.63 1.27
N LYS A 194 -2.15 6.57 1.99
CA LYS A 194 -1.31 5.39 2.18
C LYS A 194 -1.01 4.66 0.88
N THR A 195 -1.98 4.58 -0.04
CA THR A 195 -1.78 3.94 -1.34
C THR A 195 -0.81 4.75 -2.18
N GLU A 196 -0.97 6.08 -2.19
CA GLU A 196 -0.04 7.02 -2.85
C GLU A 196 1.39 6.86 -2.34
N MET A 197 1.59 6.80 -1.02
CA MET A 197 2.90 6.56 -0.42
C MET A 197 3.50 5.22 -0.82
N GLY A 198 2.68 4.16 -0.84
CA GLY A 198 3.14 2.84 -1.26
C GLY A 198 3.53 2.80 -2.74
N VAL A 199 2.82 3.52 -3.62
CA VAL A 199 3.21 3.69 -5.02
C VAL A 199 4.54 4.43 -5.11
N LYS A 200 4.73 5.53 -4.38
CA LYS A 200 6.00 6.28 -4.38
C LYS A 200 7.20 5.44 -3.95
N GLU A 201 7.00 4.59 -2.94
CA GLU A 201 8.03 3.65 -2.47
C GLU A 201 8.37 2.62 -3.57
N ALA A 202 7.35 2.07 -4.24
CA ALA A 202 7.54 1.13 -5.35
C ALA A 202 8.20 1.77 -6.58
N GLU A 203 7.80 2.99 -6.96
CA GLU A 203 8.42 3.77 -8.05
C GLU A 203 9.92 4.00 -7.78
N THR A 204 10.26 4.39 -6.55
CA THR A 204 11.65 4.61 -6.15
C THR A 204 12.47 3.34 -6.35
N TYR A 205 11.89 2.19 -6.00
CA TYR A 205 12.53 0.91 -6.19
C TYR A 205 12.67 0.53 -7.67
N TYR A 206 11.63 0.78 -8.46
CA TYR A 206 11.66 0.55 -9.91
C TYR A 206 12.73 1.38 -10.60
N LYS A 207 12.92 2.65 -10.18
CA LYS A 207 13.98 3.52 -10.68
C LYS A 207 15.38 2.94 -10.42
N ILE A 208 15.63 2.46 -9.20
CA ILE A 208 16.91 1.82 -8.85
C ILE A 208 17.14 0.57 -9.69
N TYR A 209 16.10 -0.23 -9.92
CA TYR A 209 16.17 -1.42 -10.77
C TYR A 209 16.52 -1.07 -12.22
N THR A 210 15.83 -0.11 -12.83
CA THR A 210 16.07 0.29 -14.23
C THR A 210 17.44 0.92 -14.42
N ASP A 211 17.91 1.74 -13.48
CA ASP A 211 19.24 2.33 -13.51
C ASP A 211 20.35 1.28 -13.49
N LYS A 212 20.23 0.27 -12.61
CA LYS A 212 21.18 -0.85 -12.57
C LYS A 212 21.14 -1.66 -13.88
N LYS A 213 19.94 -1.95 -14.39
CA LYS A 213 19.74 -2.69 -15.65
C LYS A 213 20.38 -1.94 -16.83
N TRP A 214 20.18 -0.63 -16.93
CA TRP A 214 20.79 0.22 -17.95
C TRP A 214 22.31 0.31 -17.82
N ALA A 215 22.83 0.49 -16.61
CA ALA A 215 24.28 0.51 -16.36
C ALA A 215 24.97 -0.81 -16.77
N SER A 216 24.27 -1.93 -16.67
CA SER A 216 24.77 -3.25 -17.08
C SER A 216 24.68 -3.54 -18.59
N ASN A 217 24.00 -2.69 -19.37
CA ASN A 217 23.80 -2.87 -20.81
C ASN A 217 23.93 -1.53 -21.56
N PRO A 218 25.14 -0.96 -21.69
CA PRO A 218 25.33 0.31 -22.39
C PRO A 218 24.95 0.15 -23.87
N THR A 219 24.05 1.01 -24.37
CA THR A 219 23.75 1.14 -25.80
C THR A 219 25.05 1.26 -26.61
N PRO A 220 25.23 0.53 -27.72
CA PRO A 220 26.42 0.67 -28.54
C PRO A 220 26.54 2.13 -28.99
N THR A 221 27.69 2.73 -28.71
CA THR A 221 28.03 4.08 -29.20
C THR A 221 27.80 4.11 -30.72
N PRO A 222 26.95 5.00 -31.25
CA PRO A 222 26.79 5.11 -32.69
C PRO A 222 28.16 5.39 -33.30
N ALA A 223 28.56 4.57 -34.27
CA ALA A 223 29.82 4.73 -34.99
C ALA A 223 29.88 6.16 -35.57
N PRO A 224 31.05 6.83 -35.55
CA PRO A 224 31.15 8.20 -36.05
C PRO A 224 30.67 8.27 -37.50
N THR A 225 29.64 9.08 -37.74
CA THR A 225 29.08 9.32 -39.06
C THR A 225 30.19 9.83 -39.97
N LYS A 226 30.53 9.07 -41.02
CA LYS A 226 31.48 9.49 -42.06
C LYS A 226 31.05 10.86 -42.60
N ALA A 227 31.98 11.82 -42.60
CA ALA A 227 31.79 13.14 -43.17
C ALA A 227 31.35 13.03 -44.65
N TRP A 228 30.22 13.66 -44.98
CA TRP A 228 29.75 13.80 -46.35
C TRP A 228 30.67 14.79 -47.07
N ILE A 229 31.29 14.34 -48.17
CA ILE A 229 32.15 15.15 -49.04
C ILE A 229 31.25 16.09 -49.85
N THR A 230 31.50 17.40 -49.77
CA THR A 230 30.82 18.46 -50.53
C THR A 230 31.21 18.41 -52.02
N PRO A 231 30.26 18.49 -52.98
CA PRO A 231 30.61 18.66 -54.38
C PRO A 231 31.01 20.12 -54.70
N THR A 232 32.07 20.29 -55.48
CA THR A 232 32.64 21.57 -55.94
C THR A 232 31.71 22.29 -56.94
N PRO A 233 31.47 23.61 -56.84
CA PRO A 233 30.63 24.34 -57.79
C PRO A 233 31.35 24.63 -59.13
N THR A 234 30.63 24.43 -60.23
CA THR A 234 31.01 24.79 -61.61
C THR A 234 30.76 26.28 -61.87
N PRO A 235 31.65 27.03 -62.56
CA PRO A 235 31.48 28.47 -62.78
C PRO A 235 30.48 28.80 -63.89
N VAL A 236 29.59 29.77 -63.64
CA VAL A 236 28.65 30.33 -64.63
C VAL A 236 29.25 31.59 -65.28
N VAL A 237 29.17 31.64 -66.60
CA VAL A 237 29.70 32.69 -67.50
C VAL A 237 28.80 33.94 -67.48
N THR A 238 29.42 35.12 -67.40
CA THR A 238 28.79 36.45 -67.48
C THR A 238 28.59 36.91 -68.93
N PRO A 239 27.45 37.51 -69.31
CA PRO A 239 27.38 38.39 -70.48
C PRO A 239 27.43 39.87 -70.09
N VAL A 240 28.13 40.65 -70.91
CA VAL A 240 28.22 42.11 -70.90
C VAL A 240 27.07 42.66 -71.78
N LEU A 241 26.42 43.77 -71.38
CA LEU A 241 26.01 44.89 -72.25
C LEU A 241 25.40 46.07 -71.45
N THR A 242 25.43 47.22 -72.09
CA THR A 242 25.48 48.61 -71.60
C THR A 242 24.13 49.34 -71.42
N ALA A 243 24.16 50.35 -70.54
CA ALA A 243 23.37 51.60 -70.44
C ALA A 243 21.97 51.69 -71.09
N ASN A 244 20.92 51.77 -70.27
CA ASN A 244 20.04 52.95 -70.15
C ASN A 244 18.94 52.73 -69.09
N GLU A 245 18.52 53.87 -68.52
CA GLU A 245 17.23 54.14 -67.85
C GLU A 245 16.95 53.67 -66.42
N THR A 246 16.43 54.67 -65.69
CA THR A 246 16.15 54.77 -64.26
C THR A 246 14.71 54.34 -63.95
N LEU A 247 14.50 53.62 -62.83
CA LEU A 247 13.60 53.96 -61.69
C LEU A 247 12.92 52.74 -61.04
N LEU A 248 13.35 52.38 -59.81
CA LEU A 248 12.62 52.47 -58.51
C LEU A 248 13.20 51.47 -57.48
N PRO A 249 13.26 51.82 -56.17
CA PRO A 249 14.04 51.06 -55.19
C PRO A 249 13.19 50.01 -54.47
N SER A 250 13.61 48.75 -54.50
CA SER A 250 13.09 47.73 -53.60
C SER A 250 14.16 46.72 -53.21
N GLN A 251 15.09 47.08 -52.31
CA GLN A 251 15.85 46.09 -51.53
C GLN A 251 16.20 46.69 -50.17
N THR A 252 15.46 46.27 -49.13
CA THR A 252 15.97 46.25 -47.76
C THR A 252 16.99 45.11 -47.63
N PRO A 253 18.09 45.29 -46.88
CA PRO A 253 19.19 44.33 -46.85
C PRO A 253 18.83 43.07 -46.06
N PHE A 254 19.27 41.92 -46.57
CA PHE A 254 19.26 40.63 -45.85
C PHE A 254 20.01 40.77 -44.51
N MET A 255 19.31 40.53 -43.40
CA MET A 255 19.92 40.31 -42.09
C MET A 255 20.66 38.95 -42.11
N PRO A 256 21.84 38.84 -41.48
CA PRO A 256 22.53 37.56 -41.38
C PRO A 256 21.74 36.58 -40.51
N THR A 257 21.61 35.33 -40.99
CA THR A 257 21.04 34.20 -40.26
C THR A 257 21.75 34.05 -38.90
N PRO A 258 21.03 34.02 -37.76
CA PRO A 258 21.67 33.77 -36.48
C PRO A 258 22.23 32.34 -36.47
N THR A 259 23.53 32.22 -36.21
CA THR A 259 24.20 30.96 -35.88
C THR A 259 23.43 30.30 -34.72
N PRO A 260 22.98 29.03 -34.83
CA PRO A 260 22.34 28.35 -33.72
C PRO A 260 23.37 28.23 -32.59
N SER A 261 23.17 29.01 -31.52
CA SER A 261 23.90 28.83 -30.28
C SER A 261 23.51 27.47 -29.70
N LEU A 262 24.51 26.62 -29.45
CA LEU A 262 24.32 25.38 -28.70
C LEU A 262 23.71 25.76 -27.34
N ARG A 263 22.42 25.47 -27.17
CA ARG A 263 21.76 25.55 -25.87
C ARG A 263 22.56 24.64 -24.92
N PRO A 264 22.97 25.11 -23.72
CA PRO A 264 23.55 24.21 -22.74
C PRO A 264 22.55 23.07 -22.51
N ALA A 265 23.04 21.83 -22.49
CA ALA A 265 22.21 20.66 -22.23
C ALA A 265 21.38 20.93 -20.98
N PRO A 266 20.05 20.68 -21.00
CA PRO A 266 19.23 20.90 -19.83
C PRO A 266 19.84 20.13 -18.66
N THR A 267 20.10 20.83 -17.56
CA THR A 267 20.52 20.19 -16.31
C THR A 267 19.44 19.17 -15.97
N ALA A 268 19.81 17.88 -15.92
CA ALA A 268 18.87 16.82 -15.61
C ALA A 268 18.20 17.11 -14.26
N THR A 269 16.90 17.36 -14.28
CA THR A 269 16.10 17.52 -13.07
C THR A 269 16.17 16.22 -12.27
N ALA A 270 16.32 16.32 -10.95
CA ALA A 270 16.30 15.15 -10.08
C ALA A 270 14.97 14.40 -10.26
N TRP A 271 15.04 13.10 -10.55
CA TRP A 271 13.85 12.25 -10.67
C TRP A 271 13.10 12.23 -9.33
N ILE A 272 11.77 12.39 -9.39
CA ILE A 272 10.88 12.35 -8.23
C ILE A 272 9.80 11.30 -8.45
N ALA A 273 9.46 10.57 -7.39
CA ALA A 273 8.34 9.63 -7.39
C ALA A 273 7.01 10.39 -7.45
N THR A 274 6.16 10.05 -8.42
CA THR A 274 4.93 10.80 -8.72
C THR A 274 3.78 10.40 -7.78
N GLY A 275 3.77 9.14 -7.33
CA GLY A 275 2.64 8.52 -6.64
C GLY A 275 1.53 8.05 -7.56
N ILE A 276 1.77 8.08 -8.88
CA ILE A 276 0.88 7.57 -9.91
C ILE A 276 1.51 6.29 -10.47
N PRO A 277 0.84 5.14 -10.36
CA PRO A 277 1.37 3.86 -10.83
C PRO A 277 1.18 3.75 -12.35
N ASN A 278 2.26 3.94 -13.10
CA ASN A 278 2.22 3.70 -14.54
C ASN A 278 2.19 2.21 -14.88
N ASP A 279 1.85 1.90 -16.13
CA ASP A 279 1.69 0.52 -16.60
C ASP A 279 2.99 -0.30 -16.48
N ASP A 280 4.14 0.34 -16.67
CA ASP A 280 5.45 -0.29 -16.51
C ASP A 280 5.69 -0.76 -15.08
N LEU A 281 5.39 0.09 -14.07
CA LEU A 281 5.51 -0.27 -12.66
C LEU A 281 4.58 -1.43 -12.32
N VAL A 282 3.31 -1.35 -12.75
CA VAL A 282 2.31 -2.41 -12.48
C VAL A 282 2.71 -3.70 -13.18
N SER A 283 3.17 -3.63 -14.42
CA SER A 283 3.69 -4.76 -15.20
C SER A 283 4.91 -5.38 -14.54
N TRP A 284 5.86 -4.58 -14.06
CA TRP A 284 7.04 -5.06 -13.36
C TRP A 284 6.69 -5.77 -12.03
N LEU A 285 5.76 -5.22 -11.24
CA LEU A 285 5.28 -5.83 -10.00
C LEU A 285 4.48 -7.12 -10.24
N SER A 286 3.67 -7.17 -11.31
CA SER A 286 2.75 -8.29 -11.58
C SER A 286 3.33 -9.38 -12.49
N GLY A 287 4.25 -9.03 -13.39
CA GLY A 287 4.82 -9.89 -14.43
C GLY A 287 5.96 -10.79 -13.96
N GLY A 288 6.30 -10.78 -12.67
CA GLY A 288 7.34 -11.64 -12.09
C GLY A 288 8.78 -11.21 -12.36
N GLU A 289 8.99 -10.05 -12.99
CA GLU A 289 10.32 -9.43 -13.10
C GLU A 289 10.81 -8.84 -11.78
N PHE A 290 9.89 -8.48 -10.88
CA PHE A 290 10.23 -7.97 -9.56
C PHE A 290 10.95 -9.04 -8.70
N ASP A 291 12.23 -8.83 -8.40
CA ASP A 291 12.94 -9.61 -7.38
C ASP A 291 12.83 -8.91 -6.02
N PRO A 292 12.09 -9.48 -5.04
CA PRO A 292 11.95 -8.89 -3.71
C PRO A 292 13.24 -8.90 -2.88
N TYR A 293 14.30 -9.56 -3.35
CA TYR A 293 15.57 -9.66 -2.63
C TYR A 293 16.59 -8.60 -3.08
N GLN A 294 17.06 -7.76 -2.14
CA GLN A 294 18.16 -6.79 -2.36
C GLN A 294 19.40 -7.07 -1.51
N GLY A 295 19.35 -8.12 -0.71
CA GLY A 295 20.35 -8.44 0.29
C GLY A 295 19.70 -9.11 1.49
N ASP A 296 20.52 -9.82 2.26
CA ASP A 296 20.08 -10.46 3.49
C ASP A 296 19.58 -9.44 4.51
N VAL A 297 18.37 -9.66 5.03
CA VAL A 297 17.83 -8.89 6.16
C VAL A 297 17.87 -9.75 7.42
N LYS A 298 18.43 -9.22 8.51
CA LYS A 298 18.68 -9.97 9.75
C LYS A 298 18.56 -9.11 11.00
N ASN A 299 18.61 -9.77 12.15
CA ASN A 299 18.55 -9.10 13.45
C ASN A 299 19.63 -8.03 13.60
N GLY A 300 19.21 -6.83 13.98
CA GLY A 300 20.02 -5.62 14.08
C GLY A 300 19.72 -4.59 12.98
N ASP A 301 19.19 -5.01 11.83
CA ASP A 301 18.96 -4.14 10.69
C ASP A 301 17.88 -3.07 10.99
N LYS A 302 18.11 -1.87 10.41
CA LYS A 302 17.27 -0.68 10.51
C LYS A 302 17.23 0.02 9.16
N ASN A 303 16.53 -0.58 8.20
CA ASN A 303 16.48 -0.13 6.81
C ASN A 303 15.10 -0.41 6.18
N GLU A 304 14.91 0.06 4.94
CA GLU A 304 13.65 -0.11 4.21
C GLU A 304 13.31 -1.58 3.95
N GLU A 305 14.30 -2.45 3.77
CA GLU A 305 14.04 -3.88 3.57
C GLU A 305 13.52 -4.55 4.85
N ALA A 306 13.97 -4.12 6.03
CA ALA A 306 13.38 -4.53 7.31
C ALA A 306 11.93 -4.07 7.45
N TRP A 307 11.60 -2.85 7.01
CA TRP A 307 10.21 -2.36 6.95
C TRP A 307 9.34 -3.24 6.05
N ARG A 308 9.78 -3.49 4.82
CA ARG A 308 9.03 -4.28 3.84
C ARG A 308 8.81 -5.71 4.29
N LEU A 309 9.85 -6.35 4.81
CA LEU A 309 9.78 -7.69 5.41
C LEU A 309 8.76 -7.72 6.56
N GLN A 310 8.84 -6.77 7.49
CA GLN A 310 7.93 -6.74 8.64
C GLN A 310 6.48 -6.49 8.21
N ARG A 311 6.22 -5.56 7.29
CA ARG A 311 4.87 -5.31 6.75
C ARG A 311 4.28 -6.58 6.13
N ARG A 312 5.10 -7.36 5.42
CA ARG A 312 4.64 -8.62 4.85
C ARG A 312 4.39 -9.68 5.93
N LEU A 313 5.25 -9.81 6.94
CA LEU A 313 5.00 -10.69 8.10
C LEU A 313 3.74 -10.29 8.88
N VAL A 314 3.43 -8.99 8.98
CA VAL A 314 2.19 -8.49 9.59
C VAL A 314 0.98 -8.96 8.78
N THR A 315 1.01 -8.76 7.46
CA THR A 315 -0.07 -9.19 6.56
C THR A 315 -0.31 -10.71 6.64
N LEU A 316 0.76 -11.48 6.81
CA LEU A 316 0.69 -12.94 6.92
C LEU A 316 0.37 -13.42 8.35
N GLY A 317 0.15 -12.52 9.33
CA GLY A 317 -0.28 -12.86 10.69
C GLY A 317 0.84 -13.27 11.65
N TYR A 318 2.11 -13.16 11.27
CA TYR A 318 3.26 -13.53 12.12
C TYR A 318 3.69 -12.41 13.07
N LEU A 319 3.48 -11.15 12.67
CA LEU A 319 3.79 -9.96 13.45
C LEU A 319 2.54 -9.10 13.63
N ARG A 320 2.53 -8.29 14.68
CA ARG A 320 1.43 -7.35 14.92
C ARG A 320 1.59 -6.02 14.20
N LYS A 321 2.82 -5.52 14.15
CA LYS A 321 3.17 -4.22 13.53
C LYS A 321 4.58 -4.26 12.99
N ALA A 322 4.83 -3.40 12.01
CA ALA A 322 6.16 -3.08 11.51
C ALA A 322 6.68 -1.80 12.18
N ASP A 323 7.99 -1.73 12.39
CA ASP A 323 8.67 -0.56 12.97
C ASP A 323 10.00 -0.22 12.29
N GLY A 324 10.36 -0.97 11.25
CA GLY A 324 11.61 -0.83 10.51
C GLY A 324 12.84 -1.36 11.24
N HIS A 325 12.69 -1.83 12.47
CA HIS A 325 13.78 -2.40 13.24
C HIS A 325 13.64 -3.91 13.34
N PHE A 326 14.51 -4.62 12.63
CA PHE A 326 14.58 -6.07 12.75
C PHE A 326 15.21 -6.43 14.10
N GLY A 327 14.39 -6.58 15.12
CA GLY A 327 14.80 -7.05 16.45
C GLY A 327 14.47 -8.52 16.72
N ASN A 328 14.68 -8.94 17.96
CA ASN A 328 14.46 -10.32 18.41
C ASN A 328 13.01 -10.84 18.19
N ASN A 329 12.01 -9.96 18.12
CA ASN A 329 10.64 -10.39 17.86
C ASN A 329 10.43 -10.71 16.37
N THR A 330 10.94 -9.85 15.49
CA THR A 330 10.98 -10.05 14.04
C THR A 330 11.71 -11.34 13.69
N GLU A 331 12.86 -11.60 14.35
CA GLU A 331 13.62 -12.84 14.13
C GLU A 331 12.81 -14.09 14.49
N ARG A 332 12.13 -14.11 15.64
CA ARG A 332 11.27 -15.23 16.04
C ARG A 332 10.12 -15.44 15.05
N ALA A 333 9.48 -14.36 14.63
CA ALA A 333 8.41 -14.40 13.65
C ALA A 333 8.92 -14.95 12.30
N LEU A 334 10.10 -14.53 11.86
CA LEU A 334 10.70 -15.01 10.62
C LEU A 334 11.09 -16.49 10.70
N LYS A 335 11.68 -16.94 11.81
CA LYS A 335 11.97 -18.37 12.05
C LYS A 335 10.69 -19.21 11.99
N TYR A 336 9.62 -18.74 12.61
CA TYR A 336 8.33 -19.43 12.55
C TYR A 336 7.72 -19.44 11.13
N PHE A 337 7.86 -18.33 10.39
CA PHE A 337 7.49 -18.28 8.97
C PHE A 337 8.29 -19.30 8.14
N GLN A 338 9.61 -19.34 8.33
CA GLN A 338 10.50 -20.29 7.65
C GLN A 338 10.06 -21.73 7.93
N PHE A 339 9.84 -22.08 9.19
CA PHE A 339 9.30 -23.38 9.60
C PHE A 339 7.99 -23.73 8.88
N LYS A 340 6.99 -22.85 8.93
CA LYS A 340 5.67 -23.06 8.30
C LYS A 340 5.75 -23.25 6.79
N ASN A 341 6.79 -22.72 6.15
CA ASN A 341 7.01 -22.78 4.72
C ASN A 341 8.06 -23.82 4.29
N GLY A 342 8.53 -24.67 5.22
CA GLY A 342 9.51 -25.72 4.94
C GLY A 342 10.92 -25.19 4.61
N LEU A 343 11.25 -23.99 5.08
CA LEU A 343 12.56 -23.37 4.90
C LEU A 343 13.45 -23.59 6.15
N PRO A 344 14.79 -23.52 6.01
CA PRO A 344 15.68 -23.49 7.16
C PRO A 344 15.38 -22.30 8.10
N GLU A 345 15.26 -22.56 9.40
CA GLU A 345 14.92 -21.57 10.44
C GLU A 345 16.12 -20.69 10.84
N THR A 346 16.77 -20.07 9.86
CA THR A 346 17.98 -19.26 10.06
C THR A 346 17.68 -17.97 10.82
N GLY A 347 16.47 -17.43 10.72
CA GLY A 347 16.14 -16.08 11.17
C GLY A 347 16.78 -14.97 10.33
N VAL A 348 17.35 -15.33 9.17
CA VAL A 348 17.87 -14.41 8.15
C VAL A 348 16.96 -14.50 6.94
N ALA A 349 16.49 -13.37 6.44
CA ALA A 349 15.73 -13.30 5.21
C ALA A 349 16.68 -13.21 4.02
N ASP A 350 17.18 -14.37 3.63
CA ASP A 350 17.94 -14.55 2.41
C ASP A 350 17.03 -14.51 1.16
N SER A 351 17.62 -14.71 -0.02
CA SER A 351 16.89 -14.68 -1.29
C SER A 351 15.74 -15.68 -1.35
N THR A 352 15.94 -16.89 -0.81
CA THR A 352 14.91 -17.94 -0.78
C THR A 352 13.76 -17.53 0.15
N THR A 353 14.09 -17.02 1.32
CA THR A 353 13.12 -16.57 2.32
C THR A 353 12.32 -15.37 1.81
N MET A 354 12.97 -14.34 1.24
CA MET A 354 12.29 -13.16 0.71
C MET A 354 11.36 -13.48 -0.45
N ARG A 355 11.80 -14.31 -1.40
CA ARG A 355 10.94 -14.75 -2.51
C ARG A 355 9.76 -15.58 -2.00
N LYS A 356 9.96 -16.46 -1.02
CA LYS A 356 8.86 -17.23 -0.42
C LYS A 356 7.90 -16.34 0.37
N LEU A 357 8.40 -15.34 1.10
CA LEU A 357 7.62 -14.36 1.86
C LEU A 357 6.68 -13.55 0.97
N CYS A 358 7.15 -13.20 -0.23
CA CYS A 358 6.38 -12.49 -1.24
C CYS A 358 5.64 -13.41 -2.23
N ALA A 359 5.68 -14.74 -2.08
CA ALA A 359 4.94 -15.65 -2.95
C ALA A 359 3.46 -15.74 -2.56
N ASP A 360 2.59 -16.05 -3.52
CA ASP A 360 1.17 -16.35 -3.24
C ASP A 360 1.02 -17.63 -2.40
N SER A 361 1.99 -18.53 -2.48
CA SER A 361 2.06 -19.76 -1.70
C SER A 361 2.63 -19.55 -0.29
N ALA A 362 2.86 -18.32 0.15
CA ALA A 362 3.30 -18.01 1.51
C ALA A 362 2.24 -18.46 2.52
N VAL A 363 2.62 -19.31 3.47
CA VAL A 363 1.70 -19.83 4.48
C VAL A 363 1.39 -18.74 5.50
N VAL A 364 0.11 -18.44 5.69
CA VAL A 364 -0.39 -17.52 6.73
C VAL A 364 -0.35 -18.15 8.12
N SER A 365 -0.24 -17.31 9.16
CA SER A 365 -0.28 -17.70 10.57
C SER A 365 -1.57 -17.22 11.23
N ASP A 366 -2.14 -18.05 12.10
CA ASP A 366 -3.20 -17.69 13.06
C ASP A 366 -2.62 -17.14 14.38
N THR A 367 -1.29 -17.17 14.51
CA THR A 367 -0.56 -16.87 15.74
C THR A 367 0.43 -15.73 15.49
N ILE A 368 0.22 -14.63 16.21
CA ILE A 368 1.18 -13.53 16.27
C ILE A 368 2.30 -13.91 17.23
N VAL A 369 3.54 -13.87 16.75
CA VAL A 369 4.72 -14.26 17.53
C VAL A 369 5.16 -13.11 18.43
N THR A 370 5.17 -13.38 19.74
CA THR A 370 5.75 -12.54 20.78
C THR A 370 6.63 -13.38 21.69
N ARG A 371 7.50 -12.76 22.49
CA ARG A 371 8.29 -13.54 23.47
C ARG A 371 7.41 -14.21 24.52
N TYR A 372 6.45 -13.46 25.05
CA TYR A 372 5.53 -13.94 26.08
C TYR A 372 4.08 -13.70 25.66
N LYS A 373 3.18 -14.48 26.24
CA LYS A 373 1.72 -14.28 26.24
C LYS A 373 1.22 -14.39 27.66
N ILE A 374 0.38 -13.44 28.09
CA ILE A 374 -0.18 -13.44 29.45
C ILE A 374 -1.67 -13.76 29.37
N ARG A 375 -2.15 -14.66 30.23
CA ARG A 375 -3.58 -14.91 30.46
C ARG A 375 -3.96 -14.54 31.89
N ILE A 376 -5.11 -13.92 32.07
CA ILE A 376 -5.68 -13.56 33.37
C ILE A 376 -7.01 -14.25 33.51
N SER A 377 -7.13 -15.18 34.45
CA SER A 377 -8.40 -15.77 34.82
C SER A 377 -9.01 -14.99 35.97
N THR A 378 -10.06 -14.21 35.67
CA THR A 378 -10.85 -13.46 36.67
C THR A 378 -11.64 -14.39 37.59
N ALA A 379 -12.01 -15.58 37.11
CA ALA A 379 -12.65 -16.60 37.94
C ALA A 379 -11.68 -17.23 38.95
N LYS A 380 -10.47 -17.61 38.51
CA LYS A 380 -9.46 -18.27 39.37
C LYS A 380 -8.61 -17.29 40.19
N GLN A 381 -8.67 -15.99 39.87
CA GLN A 381 -7.78 -14.97 40.43
C GLN A 381 -6.31 -15.38 40.24
N ARG A 382 -5.98 -15.68 38.98
CA ARG A 382 -4.66 -16.12 38.53
C ARG A 382 -4.21 -15.40 37.27
N VAL A 383 -2.91 -15.14 37.20
CA VAL A 383 -2.20 -14.73 36.00
C VAL A 383 -1.27 -15.86 35.58
N TYR A 384 -1.28 -16.20 34.30
CA TYR A 384 -0.45 -17.23 33.70
C TYR A 384 0.43 -16.57 32.64
N VAL A 385 1.73 -16.84 32.67
CA VAL A 385 2.68 -16.36 31.65
C VAL A 385 3.19 -17.56 30.87
N TYR A 386 3.05 -17.49 29.56
CA TYR A 386 3.53 -18.48 28.60
C TYR A 386 4.68 -17.89 27.81
N GLU A 387 5.74 -18.66 27.61
CA GLU A 387 6.87 -18.29 26.76
C GLU A 387 6.74 -18.98 25.40
N TRP A 388 7.08 -18.25 24.33
CA TRP A 388 7.14 -18.82 22.99
C TRP A 388 8.28 -19.82 22.89
N ASP A 389 7.96 -21.06 22.53
CA ASP A 389 8.95 -22.13 22.41
C ASP A 389 9.51 -22.31 20.99
N GLY A 390 8.99 -21.55 20.03
CA GLY A 390 9.31 -21.68 18.61
C GLY A 390 8.14 -22.16 17.75
N ARG A 391 7.08 -22.69 18.37
CA ARG A 391 5.90 -23.26 17.70
C ARG A 391 4.61 -22.73 18.26
N ASP A 392 4.51 -22.65 19.59
CA ASP A 392 3.30 -22.26 20.28
C ASP A 392 3.60 -21.64 21.65
N PHE A 393 2.55 -21.51 22.46
CA PHE A 393 2.59 -20.98 23.81
C PHE A 393 1.98 -21.99 24.80
N ASP A 394 2.34 -23.26 24.69
CA ASP A 394 1.80 -24.32 25.56
C ASP A 394 2.47 -24.36 26.93
N LYS A 395 3.74 -23.93 27.01
CA LYS A 395 4.50 -23.93 28.25
C LYS A 395 4.15 -22.73 29.13
N CYS A 396 3.31 -22.94 30.14
CA CYS A 396 3.15 -21.99 31.24
C CYS A 396 4.42 -21.97 32.09
N ILE A 397 5.17 -20.88 32.03
CA ILE A 397 6.41 -20.70 32.81
C ILE A 397 6.18 -20.04 34.17
N LYS A 398 5.01 -19.40 34.36
CA LYS A 398 4.71 -18.71 35.62
C LYS A 398 3.21 -18.66 35.88
N GLU A 399 2.82 -19.12 37.07
CA GLU A 399 1.49 -18.89 37.64
C GLU A 399 1.63 -17.90 38.81
N MET A 400 0.77 -16.88 38.84
CA MET A 400 0.77 -15.85 39.87
C MET A 400 -0.62 -15.68 40.45
N LYS A 401 -0.70 -15.66 41.78
CA LYS A 401 -1.90 -15.25 42.50
C LYS A 401 -2.14 -13.75 42.29
N CYS A 402 -3.36 -13.36 41.89
CA CYS A 402 -3.70 -11.96 41.66
C CYS A 402 -5.01 -11.55 42.34
N SER A 403 -5.30 -10.25 42.33
CA SER A 403 -6.62 -9.69 42.64
C SER A 403 -7.07 -8.79 41.50
N THR A 404 -8.16 -9.16 40.83
CA THR A 404 -8.76 -8.38 39.74
C THR A 404 -9.85 -7.44 40.26
N GLY A 405 -10.52 -6.74 39.35
CA GLY A 405 -11.61 -5.81 39.62
C GLY A 405 -12.79 -6.46 40.34
N LEU A 406 -13.44 -5.69 41.21
CA LEU A 406 -14.73 -6.02 41.84
C LEU A 406 -15.84 -6.12 40.79
N ASP A 407 -16.99 -6.69 41.14
CA ASP A 407 -18.11 -6.80 40.19
C ASP A 407 -18.68 -5.43 39.78
N ALA A 408 -18.59 -4.43 40.67
CA ALA A 408 -18.97 -3.05 40.36
C ALA A 408 -17.95 -2.31 39.47
N THR A 409 -16.70 -2.77 39.45
CA THR A 409 -15.58 -2.18 38.70
C THR A 409 -14.70 -3.29 38.10
N PRO A 410 -15.28 -4.09 37.18
CA PRO A 410 -14.65 -5.32 36.74
C PRO A 410 -13.42 -5.05 35.89
N THR A 411 -12.46 -5.98 35.93
CA THR A 411 -11.39 -5.99 34.93
C THR A 411 -12.01 -6.34 33.57
N PRO A 412 -11.80 -5.51 32.52
CA PRO A 412 -12.41 -5.75 31.22
C PRO A 412 -11.88 -7.06 30.61
N LYS A 413 -12.79 -7.85 30.03
CA LYS A 413 -12.44 -9.09 29.32
C LYS A 413 -12.08 -8.79 27.88
N GLY A 414 -11.21 -9.60 27.29
CA GLY A 414 -10.77 -9.44 25.91
C GLY A 414 -9.29 -9.70 25.72
N THR A 415 -8.78 -9.37 24.53
CA THR A 415 -7.35 -9.45 24.21
C THR A 415 -6.80 -8.04 24.01
N PHE A 416 -5.77 -7.71 24.78
CA PHE A 416 -5.16 -6.40 24.83
C PHE A 416 -3.72 -6.45 24.31
N TRP A 417 -3.35 -5.40 23.58
CA TRP A 417 -2.08 -5.33 22.86
C TRP A 417 -1.34 -4.00 23.02
N ASN A 418 -2.00 -2.97 23.53
CA ASN A 418 -1.38 -1.66 23.81
C ASN A 418 -0.68 -1.70 25.17
N THR A 419 0.10 -2.75 25.36
CA THR A 419 0.70 -3.12 26.62
C THR A 419 2.14 -2.66 26.69
N ALA A 420 2.58 -2.21 27.86
CA ALA A 420 3.95 -1.72 28.05
C ALA A 420 4.30 -1.54 29.53
N PRO A 421 5.58 -1.70 29.92
CA PRO A 421 6.04 -1.21 31.21
C PRO A 421 5.89 0.32 31.28
N LEU A 422 5.41 0.82 32.42
CA LEU A 422 5.27 2.25 32.67
C LEU A 422 6.34 2.73 33.65
N LYS A 423 6.03 2.73 34.95
CA LYS A 423 6.91 3.27 35.99
C LYS A 423 7.02 2.29 37.16
N GLU A 424 8.17 2.31 37.82
CA GLU A 424 8.36 1.52 39.03
C GLU A 424 7.45 1.98 40.17
N TRP A 425 7.17 3.27 40.34
CA TRP A 425 6.19 3.75 41.30
C TRP A 425 5.09 4.51 40.58
N TRP A 426 3.85 4.16 40.90
CA TRP A 426 2.66 4.78 40.33
C TRP A 426 1.73 5.25 41.43
N TYR A 427 1.29 6.50 41.33
CA TYR A 427 0.34 7.10 42.25
C TYR A 427 -1.06 7.06 41.63
N PHE A 428 -2.02 6.56 42.40
CA PHE A 428 -3.43 6.55 42.03
C PHE A 428 -4.14 7.66 42.78
N ASP A 429 -4.34 8.79 42.11
CA ASP A 429 -4.93 10.00 42.69
C ASP A 429 -6.33 9.75 43.30
N GLU A 430 -7.21 9.07 42.56
CA GLU A 430 -8.56 8.73 43.01
C GLU A 430 -8.60 7.90 44.31
N PHE A 431 -7.56 7.12 44.56
CA PHE A 431 -7.49 6.19 45.71
C PHE A 431 -6.48 6.61 46.77
N ASP A 432 -5.81 7.75 46.57
CA ASP A 432 -4.71 8.27 47.39
C ASP A 432 -3.77 7.14 47.87
N CYS A 433 -3.18 6.44 46.91
CA CYS A 433 -2.28 5.33 47.21
C CYS A 433 -1.22 5.12 46.11
N TRP A 434 -0.17 4.41 46.48
CA TRP A 434 0.95 4.07 45.61
C TRP A 434 0.96 2.57 45.29
N ALA A 435 1.46 2.20 44.12
CA ALA A 435 1.82 0.82 43.81
C ALA A 435 3.17 0.75 43.10
N LYS A 436 3.81 -0.40 43.18
CA LYS A 436 5.04 -0.70 42.45
C LYS A 436 4.77 -1.39 41.12
N TYR A 437 5.67 -1.15 40.17
CA TYR A 437 5.78 -1.84 38.89
C TYR A 437 4.50 -1.77 38.05
N ALA A 438 4.05 -0.54 37.78
CA ALA A 438 2.91 -0.32 36.90
C ALA A 438 3.25 -0.72 35.47
N TRP A 439 2.43 -1.61 34.90
CA TRP A 439 2.57 -2.11 33.55
C TRP A 439 1.19 -2.09 32.88
N CYS A 440 1.07 -1.37 31.76
CA CYS A 440 -0.17 -1.10 31.03
C CYS A 440 -0.76 -2.38 30.43
N ILE A 441 -2.02 -2.66 30.74
CA ILE A 441 -2.84 -3.61 30.00
C ILE A 441 -3.57 -2.86 28.89
N ASP A 442 -4.50 -1.97 29.27
CA ASP A 442 -5.24 -1.09 28.35
C ASP A 442 -6.07 -0.05 29.14
N GLY A 443 -6.35 1.11 28.55
CA GLY A 443 -7.38 2.04 29.05
C GLY A 443 -7.28 2.47 30.53
N GLY A 444 -6.07 2.54 31.10
CA GLY A 444 -5.85 2.86 32.51
C GLY A 444 -5.89 1.66 33.47
N ILE A 445 -6.02 0.45 32.93
CA ILE A 445 -5.92 -0.81 33.66
C ILE A 445 -4.47 -1.29 33.64
N PHE A 446 -3.93 -1.57 34.82
CA PHE A 446 -2.53 -1.96 34.99
C PHE A 446 -2.40 -3.33 35.68
N PHE A 447 -1.35 -4.06 35.34
CA PHE A 447 -0.69 -4.87 36.34
C PHE A 447 0.08 -3.95 37.27
N HIS A 448 -0.03 -4.18 38.58
CA HIS A 448 0.79 -3.50 39.57
C HIS A 448 0.86 -4.34 40.85
N SER A 449 1.77 -4.00 41.76
CA SER A 449 1.85 -4.67 43.05
C SER A 449 0.64 -4.36 43.94
N VAL A 450 0.56 -5.03 45.08
CA VAL A 450 -0.12 -4.54 46.29
C VAL A 450 0.19 -3.06 46.57
N ILE A 451 -0.69 -2.38 47.31
CA ILE A 451 -0.67 -0.92 47.43
C ILE A 451 -0.03 -0.44 48.74
N PHE A 452 0.52 0.77 48.70
CA PHE A 452 1.26 1.44 49.76
C PHE A 452 0.60 2.80 50.05
N SER A 453 0.72 3.32 51.28
CA SER A 453 0.25 4.68 51.57
C SER A 453 1.20 5.77 51.10
N LYS A 454 2.50 5.46 50.95
CA LYS A 454 3.52 6.37 50.43
C LYS A 454 4.40 5.65 49.41
N GLN A 455 5.27 6.40 48.74
CA GLN A 455 6.34 5.86 47.90
C GLN A 455 7.47 5.24 48.74
N ASP A 456 7.12 4.32 49.65
CA ASP A 456 8.00 3.60 50.57
C ASP A 456 7.44 2.20 50.83
N GLU A 457 8.25 1.17 50.62
CA GLU A 457 7.86 -0.23 50.79
C GLU A 457 7.44 -0.58 52.24
N ARG A 458 7.92 0.18 53.23
CA ARG A 458 7.52 0.02 54.64
C ARG A 458 6.07 0.39 54.89
N THR A 459 5.43 1.09 53.95
CA THR A 459 4.06 1.60 54.07
C THR A 459 3.01 0.72 53.39
N LEU A 460 3.33 -0.55 53.22
CA LEU A 460 2.47 -1.57 52.61
C LEU A 460 1.12 -1.64 53.33
N ARG A 461 0.02 -1.54 52.57
CA ARG A 461 -1.33 -1.73 53.13
C ARG A 461 -1.66 -3.21 53.18
N GLN A 462 -1.61 -3.81 54.37
CA GLN A 462 -1.82 -5.25 54.60
C GLN A 462 -3.16 -5.78 54.04
N GLY A 463 -4.20 -4.95 54.02
CA GLY A 463 -5.50 -5.29 53.40
C GLY A 463 -5.37 -5.68 51.93
N SER A 464 -4.44 -5.06 51.18
CA SER A 464 -4.23 -5.38 49.76
C SER A 464 -3.48 -6.70 49.55
N VAL A 465 -2.65 -7.12 50.51
CA VAL A 465 -1.95 -8.41 50.50
C VAL A 465 -2.92 -9.53 50.81
N THR A 466 -3.70 -9.38 51.87
CA THR A 466 -4.69 -10.39 52.31
C THR A 466 -5.81 -10.60 51.29
N ALA A 467 -6.10 -9.58 50.47
CA ALA A 467 -7.06 -9.67 49.37
C ALA A 467 -6.59 -10.53 48.18
N LEU A 468 -5.27 -10.77 48.00
CA LEU A 468 -4.74 -11.55 46.89
C LEU A 468 -5.46 -12.91 46.79
N GLY A 469 -5.92 -13.25 45.58
CA GLY A 469 -6.75 -14.42 45.30
C GLY A 469 -8.26 -14.16 45.34
N LYS A 470 -8.67 -12.91 45.56
CA LYS A 470 -10.07 -12.44 45.53
C LYS A 470 -10.17 -11.15 44.72
N LYS A 471 -11.33 -10.89 44.13
CA LYS A 471 -11.63 -9.59 43.50
C LYS A 471 -11.55 -8.48 44.55
N ALA A 472 -10.80 -7.42 44.27
CA ALA A 472 -10.54 -6.37 45.27
C ALA A 472 -10.10 -5.01 44.71
N SER A 473 -9.93 -4.88 43.40
CA SER A 473 -9.48 -3.63 42.76
C SER A 473 -10.62 -2.91 42.03
N HIS A 474 -10.32 -1.73 41.49
CA HIS A 474 -11.20 -0.98 40.59
C HIS A 474 -10.82 -1.22 39.12
N GLY A 475 -10.61 -2.49 38.75
CA GLY A 475 -10.28 -2.92 37.38
C GLY A 475 -8.84 -3.40 37.18
N CYS A 476 -7.85 -2.80 37.87
CA CYS A 476 -6.44 -3.23 37.79
C CYS A 476 -6.22 -4.68 38.28
N VAL A 477 -5.07 -5.26 37.92
CA VAL A 477 -4.69 -6.61 38.35
C VAL A 477 -3.53 -6.51 39.35
N ARG A 478 -3.87 -6.65 40.63
CA ARG A 478 -2.91 -6.57 41.74
C ARG A 478 -2.15 -7.88 41.90
N LEU A 479 -0.85 -7.78 42.11
CA LEU A 479 0.08 -8.90 42.31
C LEU A 479 0.93 -8.68 43.57
N THR A 480 1.68 -9.70 44.00
CA THR A 480 2.80 -9.47 44.92
C THR A 480 3.85 -8.56 44.27
N VAL A 481 4.68 -7.89 45.08
CA VAL A 481 5.74 -7.01 44.57
C VAL A 481 6.66 -7.76 43.59
N ASP A 482 7.11 -8.96 43.94
CA ASP A 482 8.00 -9.77 43.10
C ASP A 482 7.36 -10.19 41.77
N ASN A 483 6.07 -10.54 41.78
CA ASN A 483 5.38 -10.93 40.56
C ASN A 483 5.11 -9.73 39.64
N ALA A 484 4.73 -8.58 40.22
CA ALA A 484 4.60 -7.34 39.46
C ALA A 484 5.95 -6.92 38.85
N LYS A 485 7.03 -6.98 39.64
CA LYS A 485 8.40 -6.73 39.18
C LYS A 485 8.78 -7.66 38.04
N TRP A 486 8.48 -8.95 38.17
CA TRP A 486 8.81 -9.93 37.13
C TRP A 486 8.15 -9.57 35.80
N ILE A 487 6.84 -9.25 35.79
CA ILE A 487 6.15 -8.79 34.57
C ILE A 487 6.80 -7.52 34.03
N PHE A 488 7.04 -6.54 34.90
CA PHE A 488 7.61 -5.24 34.53
C PHE A 488 9.00 -5.35 33.87
N THR A 489 9.85 -6.25 34.38
CA THR A 489 11.20 -6.43 33.86
C THR A 489 11.26 -7.33 32.62
N ASN A 490 10.40 -8.35 32.54
CA ASN A 490 10.54 -9.40 31.51
C ASN A 490 9.60 -9.23 30.32
N CYS A 491 8.40 -8.68 30.52
CA CYS A 491 7.39 -8.59 29.46
C CYS A 491 7.53 -7.28 28.69
N PRO A 492 8.06 -7.30 27.45
CA PRO A 492 8.23 -6.10 26.65
C PRO A 492 6.89 -5.52 26.21
N ALA A 493 6.92 -4.28 25.70
CA ALA A 493 5.75 -3.66 25.09
C ALA A 493 5.20 -4.52 23.94
N GLY A 494 3.87 -4.58 23.81
CA GLY A 494 3.19 -5.42 22.83
C GLY A 494 3.02 -6.89 23.24
N THR A 495 3.41 -7.28 24.46
CA THR A 495 3.09 -8.60 25.02
C THR A 495 1.56 -8.74 25.12
N PRO A 496 0.92 -9.71 24.44
CA PRO A 496 -0.53 -9.86 24.48
C PRO A 496 -0.99 -10.27 25.88
N VAL A 497 -2.07 -9.62 26.34
CA VAL A 497 -2.77 -9.95 27.58
C VAL A 497 -4.18 -10.37 27.24
N ILE A 498 -4.56 -11.58 27.63
CA ILE A 498 -5.90 -12.13 27.44
C ILE A 498 -6.57 -12.19 28.81
N VAL A 499 -7.73 -11.57 28.96
CA VAL A 499 -8.51 -11.56 30.21
C VAL A 499 -9.80 -12.33 30.01
N GLU A 500 -10.01 -13.36 30.84
CA GLU A 500 -11.13 -14.32 30.76
C GLU A 500 -11.92 -14.48 32.06
#